data_AF-A0A166G4X3-F1
#
_entry.id   AF-A0A166G4X3-F1
#
_cell.length_a   1.000
_cell.length_b   1.000
_cell.length_c   1.000
_cell.angle_alpha   90.00
_cell.angle_beta   90.00
_cell.angle_gamma   90.00
#
_symmetry.space_group_name_H-M   'P 1'
#
loop_
_entity.id
_entity.type
_entity.pdbx_description
1 polymer ?
#
loop_
_entity_poly.entity_id
_entity_poly.type
_entity_poly.pdbx_seq_one_letter_code
_entity_poly.pdbx_strand_id
1 'polypeptide(L)'
;MAEKNLHKKTGRLLVRAKPIFLKRIADNLSDAQRQWVVETRFEKILLFNIKEYPQPLSFLISKSYNPIDSSISIGENIINFSEDDVQNVLGLPKEELMFENSYKIEYTDV
;
A
#
# COMPACT_ATOMS: atom_id res chain seq x y z
N MET A 1 -43.54 4.52 3.22
CA MET A 1 -42.32 4.64 4.05
C MET A 1 -41.44 3.45 3.69
N ALA A 2 -40.54 3.62 2.73
CA ALA A 2 -39.76 2.52 2.16
C ALA A 2 -38.38 2.50 2.80
N GLU A 3 -38.10 1.45 3.56
CA GLU A 3 -36.79 1.11 4.08
C GLU A 3 -35.82 0.97 2.89
N LYS A 4 -35.00 2.00 2.67
CA LYS A 4 -33.92 1.95 1.69
C LYS A 4 -32.87 1.00 2.23
N ASN A 5 -32.90 -0.22 1.70
CA ASN A 5 -31.88 -1.25 1.83
C ASN A 5 -30.48 -0.63 1.81
N LEU A 6 -29.89 -0.52 3.01
CA LEU A 6 -28.49 -0.20 3.20
C LEU A 6 -27.69 -1.41 2.73
N HIS A 7 -27.55 -1.56 1.42
CA HIS A 7 -26.56 -2.45 0.84
C HIS A 7 -25.20 -1.83 1.12
N LYS A 8 -24.73 -1.94 2.38
CA LYS A 8 -23.32 -1.79 2.72
C LYS A 8 -22.61 -2.75 1.78
N LYS A 9 -22.00 -2.22 0.71
CA LYS A 9 -20.98 -2.92 -0.06
C LYS A 9 -19.87 -3.16 0.94
N THR A 10 -19.92 -4.27 1.67
CA THR A 10 -18.80 -4.73 2.48
C THR A 10 -17.70 -5.03 1.48
N GLY A 11 -16.85 -4.04 1.23
CA GLY A 11 -15.70 -4.17 0.35
C GLY A 11 -14.94 -5.42 0.82
N ARG A 12 -14.84 -6.43 -0.05
CA ARG A 12 -14.06 -7.62 0.28
C ARG A 12 -12.64 -7.16 0.57
N LEU A 13 -12.14 -7.50 1.76
CA LEU A 13 -10.73 -7.33 2.10
C LEU A 13 -9.91 -8.07 1.04
N LEU A 14 -9.24 -7.34 0.14
CA LEU A 14 -8.34 -7.94 -0.82
C LEU A 14 -7.17 -8.54 -0.04
N VAL A 15 -7.12 -9.87 0.04
CA VAL A 15 -6.00 -10.58 0.66
C VAL A 15 -4.76 -10.31 -0.18
N ARG A 16 -3.84 -9.51 0.37
CA ARG A 16 -2.59 -9.13 -0.28
C ARG A 16 -1.51 -10.15 0.02
N ALA A 17 -0.76 -10.52 -1.00
CA ALA A 17 0.46 -11.29 -0.80
C ALA A 17 1.43 -10.46 0.05
N LYS A 18 1.99 -11.09 1.10
CA LYS A 18 3.04 -10.45 1.91
C LYS A 18 4.25 -10.07 1.01
N PRO A 19 4.92 -8.92 1.25
CA PRO A 19 6.08 -8.49 0.47
C PRO A 19 7.16 -9.56 0.32
N ILE A 20 7.34 -10.42 1.33
CA ILE A 20 8.24 -11.57 1.31
C ILE A 20 8.08 -12.47 0.08
N PHE A 21 6.88 -12.59 -0.51
CA PHE A 21 6.67 -13.42 -1.69
C PHE A 21 7.35 -12.82 -2.93
N LEU A 22 7.23 -11.50 -3.14
CA LEU A 22 7.91 -10.83 -4.24
C LEU A 22 9.43 -10.92 -4.07
N LYS A 23 9.92 -10.70 -2.84
CA LYS A 23 11.34 -10.89 -2.52
C LYS A 23 11.81 -12.30 -2.88
N ARG A 24 11.08 -13.34 -2.47
CA ARG A 24 11.42 -14.73 -2.79
C ARG A 24 11.46 -14.98 -4.29
N ILE A 25 10.52 -14.41 -5.06
CA ILE A 25 10.53 -14.54 -6.52
C ILE A 25 11.80 -13.89 -7.08
N ALA A 26 12.08 -12.63 -6.70
CA ALA A 26 13.25 -11.90 -7.16
C ALA A 26 14.58 -12.59 -6.80
N ASP A 27 14.68 -13.12 -5.57
CA ASP A 27 15.85 -13.85 -5.09
C ASP A 27 16.09 -15.14 -5.91
N ASN A 28 15.03 -15.81 -6.37
CA ASN A 28 15.09 -17.07 -7.13
C ASN A 28 15.14 -16.91 -8.67
N LEU A 29 15.23 -15.68 -9.20
CA LEU A 29 15.41 -15.49 -10.64
C LEU A 29 16.77 -16.01 -11.07
N SER A 30 16.81 -16.73 -12.20
CA SER A 30 18.04 -17.13 -12.88
C SER A 30 18.78 -15.92 -13.46
N ASP A 31 20.05 -16.09 -13.79
CA ASP A 31 20.85 -15.00 -14.39
C ASP A 31 20.23 -14.46 -15.69
N ALA A 32 19.70 -15.36 -16.54
CA ALA A 32 19.00 -14.98 -17.76
C ALA A 32 17.74 -14.15 -17.48
N GLN A 33 16.96 -14.51 -16.44
CA GLN A 33 15.77 -13.76 -16.05
C GLN A 33 16.15 -12.40 -15.43
N ARG A 34 17.20 -12.34 -14.61
CA ARG A 34 17.73 -11.10 -14.03
C ARG A 34 18.18 -10.15 -15.13
N GLN A 35 18.89 -10.65 -16.13
CA GLN A 35 19.32 -9.87 -17.29
C GLN A 35 18.13 -9.29 -18.05
N TRP A 36 17.09 -10.09 -18.31
CA TRP A 36 15.85 -9.62 -18.93
C TRP A 36 15.14 -8.52 -18.11
N VAL A 37 15.13 -8.63 -16.78
CA VAL A 37 14.56 -7.59 -15.90
C VAL A 37 15.32 -6.27 -16.02
N VAL A 38 16.64 -6.32 -16.17
CA VAL A 38 17.47 -5.13 -16.43
C VAL A 38 17.15 -4.53 -17.80
N GLU A 39 17.04 -5.36 -18.84
CA GLU A 39 16.72 -4.91 -20.21
C GLU A 39 15.36 -4.23 -20.32
N THR A 40 14.41 -4.65 -19.48
CA THR A 40 13.07 -4.05 -19.40
C THR A 40 12.99 -2.80 -18.51
N ARG A 41 14.13 -2.33 -17.96
CA ARG A 41 14.23 -1.18 -17.04
C ARG A 41 13.48 -1.37 -15.72
N PHE A 42 13.34 -2.62 -15.29
CA PHE A 42 12.75 -2.98 -14.00
C PHE A 42 13.81 -3.45 -12.98
N GLU A 43 15.09 -3.10 -13.18
CA GLU A 43 16.21 -3.56 -12.35
C GLU A 43 16.04 -3.25 -10.85
N LYS A 44 15.25 -2.22 -10.51
CA LYS A 44 14.92 -1.89 -9.11
C LYS A 44 14.15 -3.00 -8.38
N ILE A 45 13.41 -3.85 -9.10
CA ILE A 45 12.75 -5.03 -8.51
C ILE A 45 13.78 -6.02 -7.96
N LEU A 46 14.97 -6.12 -8.58
CA LEU A 46 16.04 -7.00 -8.12
C LEU A 46 16.65 -6.54 -6.78
N LEU A 47 16.45 -5.26 -6.43
CA LEU A 47 16.88 -4.68 -5.15
C LEU A 47 15.79 -4.77 -4.07
N PHE A 48 14.62 -5.35 -4.38
CA PHE A 48 13.51 -5.42 -3.45
C PHE A 48 13.84 -6.31 -2.25
N ASN A 49 13.93 -5.70 -1.07
CA ASN A 49 14.31 -6.38 0.17
C ASN A 49 13.27 -6.29 1.29
N ILE A 50 12.07 -5.80 0.99
CA ILE A 50 11.01 -5.64 1.98
C ILE A 50 10.41 -7.03 2.30
N LYS A 51 10.53 -7.45 3.56
CA LYS A 51 9.97 -8.73 4.04
C LYS A 51 8.54 -8.57 4.56
N GLU A 52 8.28 -7.45 5.22
CA GLU A 52 7.00 -7.09 5.82
C GLU A 52 6.71 -5.63 5.52
N TYR A 53 5.43 -5.26 5.46
CA TYR A 53 5.09 -3.84 5.36
C TYR A 53 5.54 -3.15 6.63
N PRO A 54 6.38 -2.10 6.57
CA PRO A 54 6.76 -1.37 7.76
C PRO A 54 5.48 -0.73 8.33
N GLN A 55 5.00 -1.25 9.46
CA GLN A 55 3.74 -0.80 10.04
C GLN A 55 3.67 0.73 10.21
N PRO A 56 4.74 1.42 10.67
CA PRO A 56 4.74 2.88 10.72
C PRO A 56 4.55 3.53 9.35
N LEU A 57 5.18 2.98 8.30
CA LEU A 57 5.05 3.49 6.94
C LEU A 57 3.64 3.28 6.40
N SER A 58 3.04 2.10 6.62
CA SER A 58 1.66 1.83 6.23
C SER A 58 0.69 2.80 6.90
N PHE A 59 0.84 3.02 8.21
CA PHE A 59 0.02 3.99 8.94
C PHE A 59 0.19 5.42 8.40
N LEU A 60 1.44 5.87 8.19
CA LEU A 60 1.73 7.19 7.65
C LEU A 60 1.14 7.37 6.24
N ILE A 61 1.30 6.38 5.36
CA ILE A 61 0.71 6.38 4.00
C ILE A 61 -0.81 6.51 4.09
N SER A 62 -1.46 5.72 4.94
CA SER A 62 -2.91 5.77 5.10
C SER A 62 -3.40 7.11 5.67
N LYS A 63 -2.64 7.72 6.59
CA LYS A 63 -2.95 9.03 7.18
C LYS A 63 -2.74 10.19 6.19
N SER A 64 -1.74 10.08 5.32
CA SER A 64 -1.41 11.11 4.33
C SER A 64 -2.20 10.99 3.03
N TYR A 65 -3.01 9.95 2.86
CA TYR A 65 -3.83 9.75 1.67
C TYR A 65 -5.08 10.64 1.69
N ASN A 66 -5.23 11.44 0.64
CA ASN A 66 -6.44 12.22 0.37
C ASN A 66 -7.32 11.45 -0.63
N PRO A 67 -8.50 10.96 -0.21
CA PRO A 67 -9.38 10.19 -1.08
C PRO A 67 -10.08 11.04 -2.15
N ILE A 68 -10.23 12.36 -1.94
CA ILE A 68 -10.92 13.24 -2.89
C ILE A 68 -10.10 13.36 -4.19
N ASP A 69 -8.80 13.59 -4.03
CA ASP A 69 -7.89 13.83 -5.15
C ASP A 69 -7.06 12.59 -5.50
N SER A 70 -7.28 11.47 -4.80
CA SER A 70 -6.48 10.25 -4.89
C SER A 70 -4.97 10.52 -4.86
N SER A 71 -4.52 11.25 -3.82
CA SER A 71 -3.14 11.70 -3.71
C SER A 71 -2.55 11.43 -2.34
N ILE A 72 -1.21 11.35 -2.26
CA ILE A 72 -0.46 11.31 -1.00
C ILE A 72 0.50 12.48 -0.98
N SER A 73 0.42 13.29 0.08
CA SER A 73 1.37 14.37 0.33
C SER A 73 2.51 13.89 1.22
N ILE A 74 3.75 14.06 0.74
CA ILE A 74 4.99 13.73 1.46
C ILE A 74 5.86 14.98 1.49
N GLY A 75 5.73 15.78 2.55
CA GLY A 75 6.34 17.10 2.62
C GLY A 75 5.74 18.02 1.55
N GLU A 76 6.59 18.56 0.68
CA GLU A 76 6.19 19.39 -0.46
C GLU A 76 5.82 18.58 -1.71
N ASN A 77 6.08 17.27 -1.72
CA ASN A 77 5.80 16.42 -2.87
C ASN A 77 4.38 15.87 -2.81
N ILE A 78 3.69 15.89 -3.95
CA ILE A 78 2.38 15.26 -4.13
C ILE A 78 2.53 14.11 -5.12
N ILE A 79 2.17 12.91 -4.67
CA ILE A 79 2.09 11.74 -5.54
C ILE A 79 0.62 11.52 -5.86
N ASN A 80 0.27 11.63 -7.15
CA ASN A 80 -1.07 11.38 -7.64
C ASN A 80 -1.20 9.91 -8.08
N PHE A 81 -2.32 9.29 -7.75
CA PHE A 81 -2.65 7.92 -8.12
C PHE A 81 -3.99 7.91 -8.86
N SER A 82 -4.23 6.87 -9.66
CA SER A 82 -5.61 6.58 -10.03
C SER A 82 -6.33 6.00 -8.81
N GLU A 83 -7.61 6.34 -8.65
CA GLU A 83 -8.44 5.82 -7.55
C GLU A 83 -8.47 4.28 -7.55
N ASP A 84 -8.45 3.68 -8.75
CA ASP A 84 -8.38 2.24 -8.94
C ASP A 84 -7.03 1.67 -8.49
N ASP A 85 -5.91 2.34 -8.76
CA ASP A 85 -4.59 1.90 -8.29
C ASP A 85 -4.50 1.96 -6.76
N VAL A 86 -5.10 2.97 -6.12
CA VAL A 86 -5.12 3.03 -4.66
C VAL A 86 -5.89 1.83 -4.10
N GLN A 87 -7.06 1.52 -4.64
CA GLN A 87 -7.85 0.40 -4.17
C GLN A 87 -7.15 -0.95 -4.46
N ASN A 88 -6.62 -1.12 -5.66
CA ASN A 88 -6.02 -2.37 -6.11
C ASN A 88 -4.63 -2.61 -5.50
N VAL A 89 -3.80 -1.57 -5.39
CA VAL A 89 -2.38 -1.64 -4.98
C VAL A 89 -2.15 -1.23 -3.54
N LEU A 90 -2.91 -0.30 -2.96
CA LEU A 90 -2.79 0.12 -1.55
C LEU A 90 -3.89 -0.44 -0.64
N GLY A 91 -5.05 -0.77 -1.19
CA GLY A 91 -6.12 -1.47 -0.47
C GLY A 91 -6.84 -0.56 0.50
N LEU A 92 -6.67 0.75 0.31
CA LEU A 92 -7.34 1.77 1.06
C LEU A 92 -8.79 1.86 0.55
N PRO A 93 -9.76 1.97 1.46
CA PRO A 93 -11.15 2.19 1.08
C PRO A 93 -11.31 3.55 0.42
N LYS A 94 -12.38 3.69 -0.36
CA LYS A 94 -12.78 4.95 -0.97
C LYS A 94 -13.37 5.93 0.04
N GLU A 95 -13.80 5.42 1.19
CA GLU A 95 -14.36 6.22 2.27
C GLU A 95 -13.28 6.71 3.26
N GLU A 96 -13.68 7.65 4.12
CA GLU A 96 -12.84 8.18 5.20
C GLU A 96 -12.34 7.05 6.13
N LEU A 97 -11.02 7.01 6.31
CA LEU A 97 -10.35 6.01 7.14
C LEU A 97 -10.46 6.40 8.62
N MET A 98 -11.25 5.64 9.37
CA MET A 98 -11.32 5.75 10.82
C MET A 98 -10.23 4.88 11.45
N PHE A 99 -9.20 5.51 12.01
CA PHE A 99 -8.18 4.81 12.79
C PHE A 99 -8.62 4.73 14.25
N GLU A 100 -8.78 3.52 14.79
CA GLU A 100 -8.86 3.36 16.24
C GLU A 100 -7.48 3.66 16.85
N ASN A 101 -7.39 4.75 17.60
CA ASN A 101 -6.22 5.12 18.40
C ASN A 101 -6.01 4.11 19.54
N SER A 102 -5.54 2.90 19.22
CA SER A 102 -5.06 1.94 20.22
C SER A 102 -3.61 2.21 20.65
N TYR A 103 -2.89 3.09 19.94
CA TYR A 103 -1.53 3.49 20.29
C TYR A 103 -1.53 4.76 21.16
N LYS A 104 -1.93 4.61 22.43
CA LYS A 104 -1.45 5.53 23.47
C LYS A 104 0.01 5.15 23.79
N ILE A 105 0.94 5.97 23.26
CA ILE A 105 2.19 6.51 23.85
C ILE A 105 3.04 5.50 24.65
N GLU A 106 4.30 5.23 24.32
CA GLU A 106 5.46 6.03 24.76
C GLU A 106 6.66 5.84 23.81
N TYR A 107 6.97 6.86 23.01
CA TYR A 107 8.37 7.13 22.63
C TYR A 107 8.82 8.28 23.52
N THR A 108 9.48 7.97 24.63
CA THR A 108 10.38 8.90 25.29
C THR A 108 11.69 8.93 24.50
N ASP A 109 12.10 10.13 24.11
CA ASP A 109 13.38 10.41 23.49
C ASP A 109 14.54 9.81 24.29
N VAL A 110 15.43 9.07 23.61
CA VAL A 110 16.80 8.77 24.06
C VAL A 110 17.75 9.01 22.89
#